data_AF-A0A0R3WQV5-F1
#
_entry.id   AF-A0A0R3WQV5-F1
#
_cell.length_a   1.000
_cell.length_b   1.000
_cell.length_c   1.000
_cell.angle_alpha   90.00
_cell.angle_beta   90.00
_cell.angle_gamma   90.00
#
_symmetry.space_group_name_H-M   'P 1'
#
loop_
_entity.id
_entity.type
_entity.pdbx_description
1 polymer ?
#
loop_
_entity_poly.entity_id
_entity_poly.type
_entity_poly.pdbx_seq_one_letter_code
_entity_poly.pdbx_strand_id
1 'polypeptide(L)'
;MTKVDFINNNRGIDKGEDVATALLDGIYNRVVENEFRTLPDPIDRLRQVDRLFTGPLKPDKFIQRYRQFVAWFLALEVNDFTARKPLIPRPTSQIRCLFVFNDILVVTKPVGLNRVNAVDDLLTGGIRGRSRSIDRLVNRVGSPPTLGARSPPNVNLPGDTSSLQKCNSRSSDMRVNCYYSTDIPPNALFLVRQAIPLLDIKVLNFECEYYKFGVQLCDNLNVLISFSLPSNQIREVLISRLHEGIWETKEVMKHITGDYHPPPSSPGSNASTMSRSSCL
;
A
#
# COMPACT_ATOMS: atom_id res chain seq x y z
N MET A 1 8.26 -25.81 31.49
CA MET A 1 9.04 -27.04 31.73
C MET A 1 10.18 -26.69 32.66
N THR A 2 10.30 -27.35 33.81
CA THR A 2 11.42 -27.12 34.73
C THR A 2 12.70 -27.78 34.18
N LYS A 3 13.86 -27.41 34.74
CA LYS A 3 15.15 -28.03 34.39
C LYS A 3 15.14 -29.54 34.64
N VAL A 4 14.57 -29.95 35.77
CA VAL A 4 14.46 -31.38 36.14
C VAL A 4 13.57 -32.12 35.15
N ASP A 5 12.46 -31.50 34.74
CA ASP A 5 11.59 -32.08 33.71
C ASP A 5 12.32 -32.19 32.36
N PHE A 6 13.12 -31.20 31.98
CA PHE A 6 13.91 -31.23 30.75
C PHE A 6 14.92 -32.38 30.74
N ILE A 7 15.62 -32.61 31.86
CA ILE A 7 16.57 -33.71 31.99
C ILE A 7 15.84 -35.05 31.93
N ASN A 8 14.75 -35.20 32.69
CA ASN A 8 13.99 -36.44 32.75
C ASN A 8 13.36 -36.80 31.39
N ASN A 9 12.88 -35.80 30.63
CA ASN A 9 12.34 -36.00 29.28
C ASN A 9 13.39 -36.46 28.26
N ASN A 10 14.68 -36.29 28.54
CA ASN A 10 15.78 -36.64 27.65
C ASN A 10 16.59 -37.87 28.13
N ARG A 11 16.03 -38.71 29.02
CA ARG A 11 16.65 -39.98 29.42
C ARG A 11 16.56 -41.03 28.33
N GLY A 12 17.60 -41.85 28.18
CA GLY A 12 17.68 -42.96 27.22
C GLY A 12 17.75 -42.57 25.74
N ILE A 13 17.90 -41.27 25.42
CA ILE A 13 17.85 -40.80 24.03
C ILE A 13 19.12 -41.13 23.24
N ASP A 14 20.24 -41.44 23.91
CA ASP A 14 21.49 -41.83 23.26
C ASP A 14 21.62 -43.36 23.23
N LYS A 15 20.88 -43.98 22.31
CA LYS A 15 20.86 -45.45 22.11
C LYS A 15 20.49 -46.26 23.37
N GLY A 16 19.61 -45.71 24.20
CA GLY A 16 19.19 -46.33 25.46
C GLY A 16 19.98 -45.85 26.68
N GLU A 17 21.06 -45.11 26.49
CA GLU A 17 21.82 -44.44 27.56
C GLU A 17 21.41 -42.97 27.73
N ASP A 18 21.72 -42.41 28.89
CA ASP A 18 21.43 -41.02 29.24
C ASP A 18 22.48 -40.06 28.67
N VAL A 19 22.02 -38.93 28.12
CA VAL A 19 22.91 -37.81 27.75
C VAL A 19 23.44 -37.16 29.02
N ALA A 20 24.73 -36.80 29.01
CA ALA A 20 25.39 -36.19 30.16
C ALA A 20 24.59 -35.00 30.74
N THR A 21 24.25 -35.08 32.03
CA THR A 21 23.42 -34.08 32.73
C THR A 21 23.98 -32.67 32.61
N ALA A 22 25.31 -32.52 32.68
CA ALA A 22 25.96 -31.22 32.53
C ALA A 22 25.72 -30.56 31.16
N LEU A 23 25.60 -31.37 30.09
CA LEU A 23 25.29 -30.87 28.75
C LEU A 23 23.84 -30.37 28.69
N LEU A 24 22.90 -31.16 29.21
CA LEU A 24 21.47 -30.80 29.26
C LEU A 24 21.25 -29.56 30.14
N ASP A 25 21.90 -29.48 31.30
CA ASP A 25 21.90 -28.31 32.17
C ASP A 25 22.42 -27.07 31.46
N GLY A 26 23.56 -27.21 30.76
CA GLY A 26 24.15 -26.11 29.99
C GLY A 26 23.24 -25.63 28.86
N ILE A 27 22.57 -26.55 28.15
CA ILE A 27 21.58 -26.20 27.12
C ILE A 27 20.40 -25.48 27.75
N TYR A 28 19.81 -26.02 28.83
CA TYR A 28 18.66 -25.42 29.50
C TYR A 28 18.96 -24.00 29.99
N ASN A 29 20.09 -23.81 30.68
CA ASN A 29 20.49 -22.51 31.20
C ASN A 29 20.68 -21.49 30.07
N ARG A 30 21.37 -21.86 28.98
CA ARG A 30 21.57 -20.95 27.84
C ARG A 30 20.27 -20.53 27.17
N VAL A 31 19.30 -21.43 27.05
CA VAL A 31 17.98 -21.13 26.45
C VAL A 31 17.11 -20.30 27.38
N VAL A 32 17.21 -20.51 28.70
CA VAL A 32 16.53 -19.66 29.70
C VAL A 32 17.12 -18.26 29.73
N GLU A 33 18.45 -18.14 29.67
CA GLU A 33 19.15 -16.85 29.59
C GLU A 33 18.86 -16.13 28.28
N ASN A 34 18.87 -16.87 27.17
CA ASN A 34 18.68 -16.36 25.83
C ASN A 34 17.64 -17.21 25.09
N GLU A 35 16.38 -16.78 25.20
CA GLU A 35 15.30 -17.39 24.43
C GLU A 35 15.60 -17.30 22.93
N PHE A 36 15.39 -18.39 22.20
CA PHE A 36 15.47 -18.36 20.75
C PHE A 36 14.48 -17.33 20.19
N ARG A 37 15.01 -16.29 19.56
CA ARG A 37 14.21 -15.28 18.86
C ARG A 37 14.17 -15.60 17.37
N THR A 38 12.98 -15.56 16.79
CA THR A 38 12.86 -15.49 15.34
C THR A 38 13.20 -14.09 14.87
N LEU A 39 13.77 -13.97 13.67
CA LEU A 39 13.85 -12.68 12.99
C LEU A 39 12.43 -12.12 12.77
N PRO A 40 12.27 -10.79 12.64
CA PRO A 40 11.01 -10.20 12.22
C PRO A 40 10.52 -10.90 10.95
N ASP A 41 9.29 -11.40 10.97
CA ASP A 41 8.73 -12.09 9.82
C ASP A 41 8.51 -11.05 8.72
N PRO A 42 8.94 -11.29 7.47
CA PRO A 42 8.66 -10.41 6.34
C PRO A 42 7.18 -10.04 6.19
N ILE A 43 6.27 -10.88 6.70
CA ILE A 43 4.81 -10.73 6.62
C ILE A 43 4.24 -10.01 7.85
N ASP A 44 5.03 -9.67 8.87
CA ASP A 44 4.53 -9.01 10.08
C ASP A 44 3.85 -7.68 9.78
N ARG A 45 4.38 -6.90 8.84
CA ARG A 45 3.76 -5.66 8.37
C ARG A 45 2.39 -5.92 7.73
N LEU A 46 2.25 -7.01 6.95
CA LEU A 46 0.97 -7.39 6.36
C LEU A 46 -0.04 -7.85 7.43
N ARG A 47 0.42 -8.60 8.45
CA ARG A 47 -0.42 -8.99 9.59
C ARG A 47 -0.93 -7.80 10.38
N GLN A 48 -0.12 -6.75 10.53
CA GLN A 48 -0.53 -5.52 11.18
C GLN A 48 -1.64 -4.82 10.38
N VAL A 49 -1.51 -4.71 9.05
CA VAL A 49 -2.56 -4.14 8.18
C VAL A 49 -3.84 -4.98 8.19
N ASP A 50 -3.73 -6.31 8.16
CA ASP A 50 -4.88 -7.22 8.19
C ASP A 50 -5.76 -7.05 9.43
N ARG A 51 -5.14 -6.75 10.59
CA ARG A 51 -5.86 -6.47 11.85
C ARG A 51 -6.72 -5.21 11.76
N LEU A 52 -6.41 -4.30 10.85
CA LEU A 52 -7.21 -3.08 10.62
C LEU A 52 -8.49 -3.37 9.84
N PHE A 53 -8.53 -4.46 9.07
CA PHE A 53 -9.66 -4.80 8.21
C PHE A 53 -10.76 -5.57 8.95
N THR A 54 -11.99 -5.14 8.70
CA THR A 54 -13.22 -5.71 9.28
C THR A 54 -14.29 -5.88 8.21
N GLY A 55 -15.33 -6.64 8.52
CA GLY A 55 -16.51 -6.82 7.66
C GLY A 55 -16.50 -8.09 6.82
N PRO A 56 -17.66 -8.44 6.23
CA PRO A 56 -17.87 -9.72 5.55
C PRO A 56 -17.15 -9.81 4.20
N LEU A 57 -16.70 -8.68 3.63
CA LEU A 57 -15.98 -8.63 2.36
C LEU A 57 -14.46 -8.66 2.52
N LYS A 58 -13.97 -8.83 3.75
CA LYS A 58 -12.54 -9.07 4.01
C LYS A 58 -12.16 -10.41 3.36
N PRO A 59 -11.12 -10.46 2.50
CA PRO A 59 -10.72 -11.72 1.87
C PRO A 59 -10.29 -12.78 2.90
N ASP A 60 -10.83 -14.00 2.81
CA ASP A 60 -10.51 -15.09 3.76
C ASP A 60 -9.00 -15.41 3.80
N LYS A 61 -8.35 -15.41 2.63
CA LYS A 61 -6.91 -15.66 2.47
C LYS A 61 -6.17 -14.35 2.21
N PHE A 62 -6.37 -13.36 3.10
CA PHE A 62 -5.73 -12.06 2.93
C PHE A 62 -4.21 -12.11 3.13
N ILE A 63 -3.75 -12.86 4.13
CA ILE A 63 -2.31 -13.01 4.42
C ILE A 63 -1.69 -14.02 3.44
N GLN A 64 -0.96 -13.51 2.46
CA GLN A 64 -0.24 -14.30 1.45
C GLN A 64 1.24 -13.92 1.44
N ARG A 65 2.13 -14.89 1.25
CA ARG A 65 3.59 -14.67 1.33
C ARG A 65 4.11 -13.67 0.29
N TYR A 66 3.48 -13.62 -0.87
CA TYR A 66 3.84 -12.71 -1.96
C TYR A 66 3.15 -11.35 -1.86
N ARG A 67 2.15 -11.18 -0.96
CA ARG A 67 1.40 -9.94 -0.85
C ARG A 67 2.16 -8.93 0.00
N GLN A 68 2.34 -7.74 -0.52
CA GLN A 68 3.06 -6.65 0.14
C GLN A 68 2.18 -5.41 0.22
N PHE A 69 2.10 -4.83 1.41
CA PHE A 69 1.46 -3.54 1.59
C PHE A 69 2.34 -2.43 1.01
N VAL A 70 1.81 -1.71 0.02
CA VAL A 70 2.52 -0.62 -0.66
C VAL A 70 2.21 0.71 0.04
N ALA A 71 0.93 1.11 0.05
CA ALA A 71 0.49 2.37 0.64
C ALA A 71 -1.03 2.44 0.82
N TRP A 72 -1.51 3.44 1.57
CA TRP A 72 -2.92 3.78 1.66
C TRP A 72 -3.20 5.23 1.20
N PHE A 73 -4.41 5.47 0.70
CA PHE A 73 -4.85 6.76 0.16
C PHE A 73 -6.27 7.09 0.63
N LEU A 74 -6.54 8.37 0.92
CA LEU A 74 -7.89 8.86 1.15
C LEU A 74 -8.47 9.42 -0.16
N ALA A 75 -9.64 8.93 -0.56
CA ALA A 75 -10.33 9.36 -1.77
C ALA A 75 -11.84 9.46 -1.55
N LEU A 76 -12.54 10.15 -2.46
CA LEU A 76 -14.00 10.23 -2.50
C LEU A 76 -14.51 9.29 -3.59
N GLU A 77 -15.31 8.29 -3.25
CA GLU A 77 -15.96 7.44 -4.24
C GLU A 77 -16.99 8.23 -5.06
N VAL A 78 -16.93 8.08 -6.38
CA VAL A 78 -17.77 8.77 -7.35
C VAL A 78 -18.66 7.73 -8.05
N ASN A 79 -19.95 7.73 -7.73
CA ASN A 79 -20.88 6.74 -8.29
C ASN A 79 -21.28 7.07 -9.74
N ASP A 80 -21.41 8.36 -10.07
CA ASP A 80 -21.73 8.84 -11.41
C ASP A 80 -21.08 10.22 -11.60
N PHE A 81 -20.14 10.31 -12.55
CA PHE A 81 -19.47 11.56 -12.93
C PHE A 81 -20.08 12.21 -14.18
N THR A 82 -21.06 11.57 -14.81
CA THR A 82 -21.79 12.08 -15.98
C THR A 82 -23.07 12.84 -15.61
N ALA A 83 -23.54 12.68 -14.37
CA ALA A 83 -24.71 13.37 -13.85
C ALA A 83 -24.54 14.90 -13.88
N ARG A 84 -25.57 15.61 -14.38
CA ARG A 84 -25.61 17.09 -14.48
C ARG A 84 -25.55 17.82 -13.12
N LYS A 85 -25.84 17.11 -12.03
CA LYS A 85 -25.70 17.61 -10.65
C LYS A 85 -25.08 16.51 -9.80
N PRO A 86 -24.14 16.85 -8.90
CA PRO A 86 -23.58 15.87 -7.99
C PRO A 86 -24.67 15.47 -6.99
N LEU A 87 -24.98 14.17 -6.96
CA LEU A 87 -25.90 13.57 -6.00
C LEU A 87 -25.26 13.58 -4.60
N ILE A 88 -25.11 14.74 -3.96
CA ILE A 88 -24.44 14.86 -2.65
C ILE A 88 -25.44 15.26 -1.56
N PRO A 89 -26.09 14.29 -0.89
CA PRO A 89 -26.72 14.54 0.40
C PRO A 89 -25.70 14.53 1.55
N ARG A 90 -24.61 13.73 1.47
CA ARG A 90 -23.58 13.59 2.52
C ARG A 90 -22.21 13.14 1.96
N PRO A 91 -21.25 14.04 1.74
CA PRO A 91 -19.96 13.73 1.12
C PRO A 91 -19.08 12.82 2.00
N THR A 92 -19.24 12.84 3.32
CA THR A 92 -18.51 11.94 4.24
C THR A 92 -18.84 10.46 4.04
N SER A 93 -20.02 10.14 3.50
CA SER A 93 -20.43 8.76 3.25
C SER A 93 -19.68 8.09 2.09
N GLN A 94 -19.15 8.90 1.18
CA GLN A 94 -18.39 8.49 0.00
C GLN A 94 -16.89 8.43 0.25
N ILE A 95 -16.41 8.88 1.41
CA ILE A 95 -14.99 8.81 1.75
C ILE A 95 -14.56 7.34 1.85
N ARG A 96 -13.49 7.00 1.14
CA ARG A 96 -12.86 5.68 1.11
C ARG A 96 -11.39 5.81 1.46
N CYS A 97 -10.90 4.81 2.19
CA CYS A 97 -9.48 4.57 2.34
C CYS A 97 -9.10 3.40 1.42
N LEU A 98 -8.29 3.70 0.41
CA LEU A 98 -7.80 2.78 -0.60
C LEU A 98 -6.47 2.20 -0.12
N PHE A 99 -6.40 0.90 0.12
CA PHE A 99 -5.16 0.22 0.48
C PHE A 99 -4.62 -0.49 -0.75
N VAL A 100 -3.47 -0.04 -1.24
CA VAL A 100 -2.78 -0.61 -2.38
C VAL A 100 -1.79 -1.66 -1.89
N PHE A 101 -1.93 -2.86 -2.42
CA PHE A 101 -0.95 -3.93 -2.35
C PHE A 101 -0.37 -4.16 -3.74
N ASN A 102 0.69 -4.96 -3.83
CA ASN A 102 1.29 -5.31 -5.11
C ASN A 102 0.33 -6.09 -6.04
N ASP A 103 -0.59 -6.89 -5.49
CA ASP A 103 -1.49 -7.76 -6.25
C ASP A 103 -2.98 -7.40 -6.17
N ILE A 104 -3.35 -6.56 -5.20
CA ILE A 104 -4.75 -6.25 -4.91
C ILE A 104 -4.92 -4.81 -4.44
N LEU A 105 -6.02 -4.17 -4.82
CA LEU A 105 -6.50 -2.93 -4.22
C LEU A 105 -7.67 -3.24 -3.28
N VAL A 106 -7.55 -2.89 -2.00
CA VAL A 106 -8.63 -3.04 -1.02
C VAL A 106 -9.29 -1.68 -0.78
N VAL A 107 -10.57 -1.58 -1.15
CA VAL A 107 -11.39 -0.39 -0.95
C VAL A 107 -12.12 -0.52 0.38
N THR A 108 -11.91 0.45 1.27
CA THR A 108 -12.48 0.42 2.61
C THR A 108 -13.22 1.70 2.96
N LYS A 109 -14.09 1.60 3.96
CA LYS A 109 -14.67 2.75 4.64
C LYS A 109 -14.03 2.85 6.03
N PRO A 110 -13.46 4.01 6.42
CA PRO A 110 -12.95 4.19 7.78
C PRO A 110 -14.09 4.06 8.81
N VAL A 111 -13.84 3.28 9.86
CA VAL A 111 -14.73 3.05 10.99
C VAL A 111 -14.03 3.59 12.24
N GLY A 112 -14.53 4.72 12.74
CA GLY A 112 -14.04 5.33 13.97
C GLY A 112 -14.76 4.73 15.17
N LEU A 113 -14.19 4.95 16.36
CA LEU A 113 -14.85 4.64 17.64
C LEU A 113 -16.24 5.32 17.70
N ASN A 114 -16.35 6.52 17.12
CA ASN A 114 -17.60 7.20 16.79
C ASN A 114 -17.66 7.44 15.28
N ARG A 115 -18.69 6.92 14.60
CA ARG A 115 -18.86 6.96 13.13
C ARG A 115 -18.73 8.36 12.50
N VAL A 116 -18.92 9.42 13.27
CA VAL A 116 -18.86 10.82 12.82
C VAL A 116 -17.41 11.32 12.74
N ASN A 117 -16.49 10.80 13.56
CA ASN A 117 -15.12 11.33 13.71
C ASN A 117 -14.05 10.46 13.06
N ALA A 118 -14.40 9.29 12.53
CA ALA A 118 -13.47 8.30 11.96
C ALA A 118 -12.49 8.89 10.91
N VAL A 119 -13.03 9.73 10.04
CA VAL A 119 -12.28 10.39 8.98
C VAL A 119 -11.43 11.52 9.55
N ASP A 120 -11.98 12.27 10.50
CA ASP A 120 -11.26 13.36 11.18
C ASP A 120 -10.08 12.83 11.98
N ASP A 121 -10.26 11.73 12.72
CA ASP A 121 -9.21 11.09 13.52
C ASP A 121 -8.05 10.63 12.62
N LEU A 122 -8.34 10.12 11.41
CA LEU A 122 -7.34 9.74 10.41
C LEU A 122 -6.60 10.95 9.83
N LEU A 123 -7.32 12.05 9.57
CA LEU A 123 -6.75 13.28 9.02
C LEU A 123 -5.96 14.10 10.05
N THR A 124 -6.29 13.98 11.34
CA THR A 124 -5.72 14.78 12.44
C THR A 124 -4.79 13.99 13.37
N GLY A 125 -4.54 12.71 13.09
CA GLY A 125 -3.66 11.87 13.89
C GLY A 125 -4.16 11.66 15.33
N GLY A 126 -5.48 11.69 15.56
CA GLY A 126 -6.10 11.47 16.87
C GLY A 126 -6.08 12.66 17.84
N ILE A 127 -5.72 13.87 17.41
CA ILE A 127 -5.78 15.07 18.27
C ILE A 127 -7.20 15.67 18.23
N ARG A 128 -7.91 15.62 19.38
CA ARG A 128 -9.25 16.21 19.55
C ARG A 128 -9.23 17.74 19.50
N GLY A 129 -9.18 18.29 18.30
CA GLY A 129 -9.48 19.69 18.01
C GLY A 129 -10.38 19.75 16.79
N ARG A 130 -11.55 20.41 16.90
CA ARG A 130 -12.48 20.64 15.78
C ARG A 130 -11.73 21.32 14.62
N SER A 131 -11.26 20.53 13.66
CA SER A 131 -10.59 21.03 12.46
C SER A 131 -11.55 21.03 11.28
N ARG A 132 -11.63 22.17 10.60
CA ARG A 132 -12.36 22.41 9.35
C ARG A 132 -11.66 21.75 8.14
N SER A 133 -11.09 20.56 8.31
CA SER A 133 -10.26 19.88 7.28
C SER A 133 -11.10 19.08 6.28
N ILE A 134 -12.21 18.47 6.71
CA ILE A 134 -13.22 17.87 5.82
C ILE A 134 -13.73 18.89 4.81
N ASP A 135 -13.95 20.13 5.25
CA ASP A 135 -14.38 21.23 4.39
C ASP A 135 -13.41 21.48 3.22
N ARG A 136 -12.12 21.10 3.28
CA ARG A 136 -11.21 21.22 2.13
C ARG A 136 -11.42 20.13 1.07
N LEU A 137 -11.85 18.93 1.47
CA LEU A 137 -12.25 17.87 0.54
C LEU A 137 -13.63 18.19 -0.07
N VAL A 138 -14.51 18.80 0.72
CA VAL A 138 -15.93 19.06 0.37
C VAL A 138 -16.14 20.40 -0.34
N ASN A 139 -15.48 21.49 0.07
CA ASN A 139 -15.73 22.84 -0.46
C ASN A 139 -15.11 23.11 -1.84
N ARG A 140 -14.36 22.16 -2.43
CA ARG A 140 -14.01 22.24 -3.86
C ARG A 140 -15.16 21.82 -4.79
N VAL A 141 -16.24 21.28 -4.25
CA VAL A 141 -17.36 20.72 -5.02
C VAL A 141 -18.51 21.74 -5.23
N GLY A 142 -18.40 22.98 -4.72
CA GLY A 142 -19.58 23.87 -4.67
C GLY A 142 -19.36 25.38 -4.66
N SER A 143 -18.36 25.94 -5.36
CA SER A 143 -18.32 27.40 -5.56
C SER A 143 -17.96 27.77 -7.01
N PRO A 144 -18.81 28.54 -7.72
CA PRO A 144 -18.43 29.17 -8.98
C PRO A 144 -17.36 30.24 -8.73
N PRO A 145 -16.45 30.51 -9.69
CA PRO A 145 -15.47 31.57 -9.53
C PRO A 145 -16.18 32.93 -9.52
N THR A 146 -16.12 33.64 -8.40
CA THR A 146 -16.52 35.05 -8.34
C THR A 146 -15.42 35.92 -8.96
N LEU A 147 -15.76 36.59 -10.06
CA LEU A 147 -15.00 37.71 -10.63
C LEU A 147 -14.77 38.78 -9.55
N GLY A 148 -13.51 39.07 -9.23
CA GLY A 148 -13.14 40.07 -8.24
C GLY A 148 -11.73 40.62 -8.46
N ALA A 149 -11.68 41.76 -9.15
CA ALA A 149 -10.73 42.87 -9.04
C ALA A 149 -9.19 42.64 -8.92
N ARG A 150 -8.51 43.11 -9.98
CA ARG A 150 -7.14 43.66 -10.09
C ARG A 150 -6.76 44.51 -8.85
N SER A 151 -5.55 44.44 -8.25
CA SER A 151 -4.26 45.08 -8.67
C SER A 151 -3.19 44.86 -7.54
N PRO A 152 -1.89 45.27 -7.66
CA PRO A 152 -0.92 45.26 -8.76
C PRO A 152 0.39 44.46 -8.38
N PRO A 153 1.43 44.38 -9.25
CA PRO A 153 2.55 43.46 -9.07
C PRO A 153 3.74 44.09 -8.33
N ASN A 154 4.49 43.29 -7.58
CA ASN A 154 5.84 43.66 -7.17
C ASN A 154 6.85 42.69 -7.80
N VAL A 155 7.76 43.30 -8.55
CA VAL A 155 8.85 42.71 -9.32
C VAL A 155 9.94 42.24 -8.36
N ASN A 156 10.52 41.06 -8.59
CA ASN A 156 11.95 40.80 -8.48
C ASN A 156 12.32 39.46 -9.20
N LEU A 157 13.32 39.54 -10.08
CA LEU A 157 13.92 38.48 -10.91
C LEU A 157 15.02 37.71 -10.13
N PRO A 158 15.72 36.69 -10.68
CA PRO A 158 16.08 35.48 -9.95
C PRO A 158 17.56 35.48 -9.54
N GLY A 159 17.91 34.67 -8.55
CA GLY A 159 19.29 34.38 -8.19
C GLY A 159 19.44 32.88 -8.03
N ASP A 160 20.25 32.27 -8.89
CA ASP A 160 20.64 30.87 -8.86
C ASP A 160 21.24 30.47 -7.52
N THR A 161 20.98 29.23 -7.09
CA THR A 161 22.02 28.23 -6.80
C THR A 161 21.39 26.93 -6.32
N SER A 162 21.74 25.86 -7.02
CA SER A 162 21.46 24.48 -6.67
C SER A 162 22.29 24.06 -5.46
N SER A 163 21.64 23.60 -4.41
CA SER A 163 22.31 22.77 -3.39
C SER A 163 21.35 21.76 -2.79
N LEU A 164 21.70 20.49 -2.98
CA LEU A 164 21.23 19.31 -2.27
C LEU A 164 20.71 19.59 -0.86
N GLN A 165 19.48 19.17 -0.55
CA GLN A 165 19.03 19.10 0.83
C GLN A 165 18.56 17.69 1.20
N LYS A 166 19.51 16.97 1.84
CA LYS A 166 19.27 15.85 2.73
C LYS A 166 18.16 16.21 3.71
N CYS A 167 17.08 15.45 3.71
CA CYS A 167 16.04 15.57 4.73
C CYS A 167 16.52 14.82 5.99
N ASN A 168 17.10 15.57 6.93
CA ASN A 168 17.32 15.11 8.29
C ASN A 168 16.01 15.18 9.08
N SER A 169 15.66 14.07 9.70
CA SER A 169 14.54 13.90 10.63
C SER A 169 14.60 14.88 11.81
N ARG A 170 13.57 15.71 11.97
CA ARG A 170 13.24 16.38 13.25
C ARG A 170 11.74 16.25 13.54
N SER A 171 11.45 15.71 14.72
CA SER A 171 10.16 15.24 15.22
C SER A 171 9.26 16.34 15.81
N SER A 172 9.01 17.45 15.11
CA SER A 172 8.15 18.50 15.65
C SER A 172 7.48 19.40 14.60
N ASP A 173 6.87 18.83 13.56
CA ASP A 173 6.07 19.62 12.61
C ASP A 173 4.92 18.79 11.99
N MET A 174 4.03 18.27 12.83
CA MET A 174 2.92 17.40 12.39
C MET A 174 1.58 18.14 12.41
N ARG A 175 1.38 19.01 11.41
CA ARG A 175 0.05 19.37 10.90
C ARG A 175 -0.07 19.00 9.43
N VAL A 176 0.13 17.72 9.13
CA VAL A 176 -0.07 17.19 7.78
C VAL A 176 -1.40 16.45 7.77
N ASN A 177 -2.42 17.04 7.12
CA ASN A 177 -3.58 16.27 6.67
C ASN A 177 -3.06 15.15 5.77
N CYS A 178 -2.87 13.96 6.33
CA CYS A 178 -2.27 12.84 5.62
C CYS A 178 -3.33 12.19 4.74
N TYR A 179 -3.29 12.48 3.44
CA TYR A 179 -4.18 11.88 2.44
C TYR A 179 -3.56 10.65 1.76
N TYR A 180 -2.28 10.38 2.04
CA TYR A 180 -1.50 9.27 1.52
C TYR A 180 -0.34 8.99 2.48
N SER A 181 -0.08 7.73 2.78
CA SER A 181 1.15 7.30 3.43
C SER A 181 1.50 5.85 3.10
N THR A 182 2.78 5.54 3.15
CA THR A 182 3.30 4.17 3.13
C THR A 182 3.27 3.53 4.52
N ASP A 183 3.19 4.31 5.59
CA ASP A 183 3.09 3.78 6.95
C ASP A 183 1.71 3.22 7.21
N ILE A 184 1.63 2.27 8.14
CA ILE A 184 0.35 1.68 8.55
C ILE A 184 -0.48 2.77 9.27
N PRO A 185 -1.76 2.98 8.90
CA PRO A 185 -2.62 3.94 9.57
C PRO A 185 -2.72 3.66 11.08
N PRO A 186 -2.51 4.67 11.96
CA PRO A 186 -2.61 4.47 13.39
C PRO A 186 -4.07 4.38 13.85
N ASN A 187 -4.38 3.40 14.71
CA ASN A 187 -5.58 3.35 15.55
C ASN A 187 -6.95 3.53 14.85
N ALA A 188 -7.10 2.98 13.64
CA ALA A 188 -8.37 3.01 12.90
C ALA A 188 -8.76 1.62 12.39
N LEU A 189 -10.04 1.26 12.53
CA LEU A 189 -10.60 0.08 11.87
C LEU A 189 -11.17 0.50 10.51
N PHE A 190 -11.10 -0.39 9.55
CA PHE A 190 -11.55 -0.15 8.19
C PHE A 190 -12.51 -1.26 7.78
N LEU A 191 -13.73 -0.88 7.41
CA LEU A 191 -14.73 -1.81 6.90
C LEU A 191 -14.43 -2.05 5.43
N VAL A 192 -14.10 -3.30 5.07
CA VAL A 192 -13.85 -3.67 3.68
C VAL A 192 -15.15 -3.58 2.90
N ARG A 193 -15.12 -2.81 1.80
CA ARG A 193 -16.26 -2.60 0.90
C ARG A 193 -16.09 -3.35 -0.41
N GLN A 194 -14.85 -3.52 -0.84
CA GLN A 194 -14.50 -4.22 -2.08
C GLN A 194 -13.01 -4.58 -2.04
N ALA A 195 -12.65 -5.69 -2.64
CA ALA A 195 -11.26 -6.05 -2.90
C ALA A 195 -11.13 -6.35 -4.39
N ILE A 196 -10.19 -5.68 -5.05
CA ILE A 196 -10.06 -5.62 -6.50
C ILE A 196 -8.68 -6.17 -6.89
N PRO A 197 -8.57 -7.39 -7.44
CA PRO A 197 -7.30 -7.93 -7.93
C PRO A 197 -6.74 -7.03 -9.05
N LEU A 198 -5.43 -6.78 -9.07
CA LEU A 198 -4.82 -5.87 -10.06
C LEU A 198 -4.58 -6.52 -11.44
N LEU A 199 -5.06 -7.74 -11.66
CA LEU A 199 -4.93 -8.43 -12.94
C LEU A 199 -5.90 -7.84 -13.99
N ASP A 200 -5.36 -7.50 -15.16
CA ASP A 200 -6.11 -7.01 -16.33
C ASP A 200 -6.96 -5.74 -16.12
N ILE A 201 -6.62 -4.94 -15.11
CA ILE A 201 -7.28 -3.67 -14.84
C ILE A 201 -6.69 -2.54 -15.69
N LYS A 202 -7.57 -1.67 -16.16
CA LYS A 202 -7.25 -0.40 -16.82
C LYS A 202 -7.48 0.75 -15.86
N VAL A 203 -6.49 1.64 -15.76
CA VAL A 203 -6.58 2.87 -14.99
C VAL A 203 -6.85 4.02 -15.95
N LEU A 204 -7.99 4.69 -15.79
CA LEU A 204 -8.42 5.81 -16.62
C LEU A 204 -8.48 7.08 -15.79
N ASN A 205 -8.08 8.20 -16.39
CA ASN A 205 -8.20 9.52 -15.77
C ASN A 205 -9.49 10.19 -16.26
N PHE A 206 -10.19 10.87 -15.35
CA PHE A 206 -11.31 11.71 -15.73
C PHE A 206 -11.27 13.04 -14.97
N GLU A 207 -11.81 14.06 -15.62
CA GLU A 207 -12.03 15.36 -15.02
C GLU A 207 -13.41 15.86 -15.45
N CYS A 208 -14.14 16.45 -14.51
CA CYS A 208 -15.41 17.10 -14.80
C CYS A 208 -15.53 18.40 -13.99
N GLU A 209 -16.70 19.03 -14.05
CA GLU A 209 -16.98 20.26 -13.33
C GLU A 209 -16.79 20.09 -11.81
N TYR A 210 -17.23 18.95 -11.25
CA TYR A 210 -17.25 18.69 -9.82
C TYR A 210 -16.04 17.92 -9.30
N TYR A 211 -15.42 17.10 -10.14
CA TYR A 211 -14.28 16.25 -9.76
C TYR A 211 -13.08 16.56 -10.64
N LYS A 212 -12.10 17.26 -10.08
CA LYS A 212 -10.90 17.72 -10.80
C LYS A 212 -9.82 16.65 -10.96
N PHE A 213 -9.69 15.77 -9.97
CA PHE A 213 -8.65 14.74 -9.95
C PHE A 213 -9.29 13.36 -9.87
N GLY A 214 -10.08 13.02 -10.91
CA GLY A 214 -10.78 11.74 -11.01
C GLY A 214 -9.89 10.62 -11.56
N VAL A 215 -10.06 9.43 -11.00
CA VAL A 215 -9.46 8.18 -11.48
C VAL A 215 -10.54 7.11 -11.47
N GLN A 216 -10.58 6.31 -12.52
CA GLN A 216 -11.54 5.25 -12.73
C GLN A 216 -10.79 3.96 -13.03
N LEU A 217 -11.15 2.90 -12.30
CA LEU A 217 -10.66 1.55 -12.53
C LEU A 217 -11.71 0.76 -13.30
N CYS A 218 -11.27 0.14 -14.39
CA CYS A 218 -12.13 -0.66 -15.25
C CYS A 218 -11.47 -2.03 -15.47
N ASP A 219 -12.31 -3.06 -15.53
CA ASP A 219 -11.98 -4.30 -16.21
C ASP A 219 -12.28 -4.13 -17.72
N ASN A 220 -12.07 -5.17 -18.52
CA ASN A 220 -12.33 -5.17 -19.95
C ASN A 220 -13.78 -4.81 -20.33
N LEU A 221 -14.74 -5.14 -19.47
CA LEU A 221 -16.17 -4.98 -19.75
C LEU A 221 -16.88 -4.00 -18.81
N ASN A 222 -16.35 -3.78 -17.60
CA ASN A 222 -17.08 -3.10 -16.53
C ASN A 222 -16.23 -2.06 -15.80
N VAL A 223 -16.88 -0.98 -15.38
CA VAL A 223 -16.31 -0.04 -14.40
C VAL A 223 -16.33 -0.70 -13.03
N LEU A 224 -15.16 -0.78 -12.38
CA LEU A 224 -15.01 -1.41 -11.06
C LEU A 224 -15.24 -0.41 -9.93
N ILE A 225 -14.63 0.76 -10.04
CA ILE A 225 -14.79 1.87 -9.09
C ILE A 225 -14.27 3.17 -9.72
N SER A 226 -14.91 4.29 -9.39
CA SER A 226 -14.43 5.63 -9.71
C SER A 226 -14.22 6.42 -8.43
N PHE A 227 -13.16 7.20 -8.35
CA PHE A 227 -12.86 8.02 -7.19
C PHE A 227 -12.20 9.34 -7.55
N SER A 228 -12.38 10.34 -6.69
CA SER A 228 -11.77 11.66 -6.80
C SER A 228 -10.77 11.88 -5.66
N LEU A 229 -9.59 12.38 -6.01
CA LEU A 229 -8.49 12.67 -5.10
C LEU A 229 -8.41 14.15 -4.73
N PRO A 230 -7.80 14.51 -3.59
CA PRO A 230 -7.71 15.90 -3.13
C PRO A 230 -6.75 16.78 -3.97
N SER A 231 -5.75 16.19 -4.61
CA SER A 231 -4.77 16.91 -5.43
C SER A 231 -4.26 16.08 -6.61
N ASN A 232 -3.78 16.77 -7.64
CA ASN A 232 -3.11 16.13 -8.78
C ASN A 232 -1.88 15.31 -8.34
N GLN A 233 -1.08 15.83 -7.40
CA GLN A 233 0.11 15.15 -6.92
C GLN A 233 -0.22 13.77 -6.32
N ILE A 234 -1.27 13.69 -5.51
CA ILE A 234 -1.69 12.41 -4.90
C ILE A 234 -2.29 11.48 -5.96
N ARG A 235 -3.00 12.04 -6.95
CA ARG A 235 -3.52 11.29 -8.11
C ARG A 235 -2.37 10.59 -8.86
N GLU A 236 -1.34 11.32 -9.24
CA GLU A 236 -0.21 10.76 -9.98
C GLU A 236 0.54 9.68 -9.17
N VAL A 237 0.70 9.90 -7.86
CA VAL A 237 1.31 8.88 -6.96
C VAL A 237 0.45 7.61 -6.93
N LEU A 238 -0.87 7.73 -6.78
CA LEU A 238 -1.76 6.58 -6.78
C LEU A 238 -1.72 5.81 -8.10
N ILE A 239 -1.83 6.53 -9.24
CA ILE A 239 -1.77 5.92 -10.58
C ILE A 239 -0.44 5.19 -10.77
N SER A 240 0.68 5.81 -10.36
CA SER A 240 2.00 5.18 -10.44
C SER A 240 2.04 3.87 -9.64
N ARG A 241 1.52 3.84 -8.41
CA ARG A 241 1.48 2.62 -7.58
C ARG A 241 0.56 1.55 -8.14
N LEU A 242 -0.57 1.93 -8.73
CA LEU A 242 -1.48 0.99 -9.37
C LEU A 242 -0.84 0.39 -10.62
N HIS A 243 -0.22 1.19 -11.48
CA HIS A 243 0.47 0.67 -12.67
C HIS A 243 1.66 -0.25 -12.32
N GLU A 244 2.42 0.07 -11.26
CA GLU A 244 3.49 -0.79 -10.75
C GLU A 244 2.93 -2.16 -10.33
N GLY A 245 1.86 -2.19 -9.53
CA GLY A 245 1.22 -3.44 -9.10
C GLY A 245 0.56 -4.23 -10.24
N ILE A 246 -0.10 -3.54 -11.19
CA ILE A 246 -0.69 -4.18 -12.39
C ILE A 246 0.42 -4.84 -13.22
N TRP A 247 1.54 -4.13 -13.44
CA TRP A 247 2.68 -4.66 -14.18
C TRP A 247 3.31 -5.85 -13.48
N GLU A 248 3.57 -5.75 -12.17
CA GLU A 248 4.12 -6.84 -11.36
C GLU A 248 3.21 -8.08 -11.40
N THR A 249 1.92 -7.90 -11.16
CA THR A 249 0.93 -8.99 -11.18
C THR A 249 0.88 -9.67 -12.55
N LYS A 250 0.91 -8.89 -13.62
CA LYS A 250 0.91 -9.41 -14.99
C LYS A 250 2.17 -10.23 -15.29
N GLU A 251 3.33 -9.74 -14.90
CA GLU A 251 4.60 -10.43 -15.15
C GLU A 251 4.68 -11.73 -14.34
N VAL A 252 4.25 -11.70 -13.07
CA VAL A 252 4.15 -12.91 -12.23
C VAL A 252 3.19 -13.93 -12.85
N MET A 253 2.02 -13.51 -13.33
CA MET A 253 1.05 -14.42 -13.96
C MET A 253 1.60 -15.04 -15.25
N LYS A 254 2.31 -14.26 -16.07
CA LYS A 254 2.96 -14.76 -17.28
C LYS A 254 3.95 -15.91 -16.98
N HIS A 255 4.74 -15.77 -15.91
CA HIS A 255 5.67 -16.80 -15.48
C HIS A 255 4.97 -18.04 -14.91
N ILE A 256 3.82 -17.88 -14.24
CA ILE A 256 3.03 -19.01 -13.69
C ILE A 256 2.34 -19.79 -14.82
N THR A 257 1.80 -19.09 -15.83
CA THR A 257 1.03 -19.70 -16.92
C THR A 257 1.91 -20.29 -18.05
N GLY A 258 3.21 -20.01 -18.05
CA GLY A 258 4.19 -20.73 -18.87
C GLY A 258 4.59 -20.07 -20.20
N ASP A 259 4.25 -18.79 -20.43
CA ASP A 259 4.68 -18.05 -21.63
C ASP A 259 6.11 -17.51 -21.46
N TYR A 260 7.07 -18.43 -21.41
CA TYR A 260 8.49 -18.13 -21.45
C TYR A 260 8.90 -17.86 -22.91
N HIS A 261 8.97 -16.59 -23.31
CA HIS A 261 9.80 -16.20 -24.45
C HIS A 261 11.22 -15.99 -23.91
N PRO A 262 12.20 -16.86 -24.22
CA PRO A 262 13.58 -16.55 -23.91
C PRO A 262 13.97 -15.24 -24.62
N PRO A 263 14.84 -14.41 -24.02
CA PRO A 263 15.34 -13.22 -24.69
C PRO A 263 15.96 -13.62 -26.03
N PRO A 264 15.78 -12.83 -27.10
CA PRO A 264 16.44 -13.13 -28.36
C PRO A 264 17.94 -13.16 -28.11
N SER A 265 18.54 -14.33 -28.32
CA SER A 265 19.99 -14.46 -28.37
C SER A 265 20.50 -13.48 -29.41
N SER A 266 21.31 -12.52 -28.97
CA SER A 266 22.03 -11.59 -29.84
C SER A 266 22.72 -12.36 -30.96
N PRO A 267 22.71 -11.87 -32.21
CA PRO A 267 23.40 -12.53 -33.31
C PRO A 267 24.91 -12.32 -33.14
N GLY A 268 25.54 -13.20 -32.37
CA GLY A 268 26.98 -13.24 -32.14
C GLY A 268 27.64 -14.26 -33.05
N SER A 269 28.20 -13.74 -34.14
CA SER A 269 29.45 -14.23 -34.75
C SER A 269 29.44 -15.62 -35.38
N ASN A 270 29.23 -15.63 -36.69
CA ASN A 270 29.77 -16.63 -37.60
C ASN A 270 31.30 -16.70 -37.43
N ALA A 271 31.78 -17.63 -36.61
CA ALA A 271 33.16 -18.07 -36.65
C ALA A 271 33.26 -19.22 -37.66
N SER A 272 33.64 -18.85 -38.87
CA SER A 272 34.18 -19.71 -39.92
C SER A 272 35.17 -20.72 -39.36
N THR A 273 34.79 -21.99 -39.24
CA THR A 273 35.74 -23.09 -39.13
C THR A 273 36.04 -23.58 -40.54
N MET A 274 37.14 -23.09 -41.09
CA MET A 274 37.69 -23.58 -42.33
C MET A 274 38.10 -25.06 -42.19
N SER A 275 37.70 -25.81 -43.22
CA SER A 275 38.26 -27.07 -43.70
C SER A 275 39.73 -27.30 -43.33
N ARG A 276 40.03 -28.45 -42.74
CA ARG A 276 41.26 -29.18 -43.07
C ARG A 276 40.96 -30.67 -43.21
N SER A 277 41.02 -31.07 -44.47
CA SER A 277 41.02 -32.42 -45.00
C SER A 277 42.15 -33.25 -44.41
N SER A 278 41.84 -34.52 -44.19
CA SER A 278 42.76 -35.65 -44.05
C SER A 278 43.67 -35.82 -45.27
N CYS A 279 44.98 -36.03 -45.04
CA CYS A 279 45.87 -36.83 -45.88
C CYS A 279 47.20 -37.08 -45.15
N LEU A 280 47.52 -38.39 -44.98
CA LEU A 280 48.82 -39.03 -44.66
C LEU A 280 49.47 -38.75 -43.31
#